data_AF-A0A2M9A8D0-F1
#
_entry.id   AF-A0A2M9A8D0-F1
#
_cell.length_a   1.000
_cell.length_b   1.000
_cell.length_c   1.000
_cell.angle_alpha   90.00
_cell.angle_beta   90.00
_cell.angle_gamma   90.00
#
_symmetry.space_group_name_H-M   'P 1'
#
loop_
_entity.id
_entity.type
_entity.pdbx_description
1 polymer ?
#
loop_
_entity_poly.entity_id
_entity_poly.type
_entity_poly.pdbx_seq_one_letter_code
_entity_poly.pdbx_strand_id
1 'polypeptide(L)'
;MGGYGGQSGRKKGKGFLNTAGNPVKDKNAVEVAEYYLGMGKYVAFLKETPNDHKRADLMVEGAPVEVKGVEGANSNTICTSSLAKAVKQIRATISESRWYANKENSKIILLSRHKTDAEGKNAIDAVMEGYKAALRKGILRPNDKVEYWFKKGNKRRLWN
;
A
#
# COMPACT_ATOMS: atom_id res chain seq x y z
N MET A 1 1.21 29.95 18.65
CA MET A 1 2.40 29.12 18.33
C MET A 1 2.44 27.94 19.29
N GLY A 2 2.73 26.73 18.79
CA GLY A 2 3.04 25.52 19.56
C GLY A 2 1.82 24.71 20.02
N GLY A 3 1.67 23.41 19.74
CA GLY A 3 2.46 22.48 18.96
C GLY A 3 1.67 21.17 18.88
N TYR A 4 1.43 20.66 17.67
CA TYR A 4 0.88 19.31 17.47
C TYR A 4 2.03 18.30 17.56
N GLY A 5 2.55 18.15 18.77
CA GLY A 5 3.49 17.08 19.14
C GLY A 5 2.74 15.76 19.27
N GLY A 6 2.38 15.16 18.14
CA GLY A 6 1.85 13.80 18.07
C GLY A 6 2.92 12.73 18.26
N GLN A 7 3.73 12.85 19.31
CA GLN A 7 4.65 11.82 19.75
C GLN A 7 3.99 11.08 20.92
N SER A 8 3.07 10.16 20.64
CA SER A 8 2.54 9.27 21.67
C SER A 8 2.44 7.83 21.16
N GLY A 9 3.28 6.95 21.72
CA GLY A 9 3.05 5.51 21.61
C GLY A 9 4.25 4.58 21.46
N ARG A 10 5.48 5.06 21.22
CA ARG A 10 6.65 4.15 21.14
C ARG A 10 7.07 3.62 22.52
N LYS A 11 6.37 2.58 22.99
CA LYS A 11 6.94 1.55 23.85
C LYS A 11 7.12 0.30 22.99
N LYS A 12 8.36 -0.21 22.91
CA LYS A 12 8.69 -1.53 22.34
C LYS A 12 7.66 -2.54 22.87
N GLY A 13 6.76 -3.02 22.00
CA GLY A 13 5.77 -4.06 22.34
C GLY A 13 4.28 -3.69 22.24
N LYS A 14 3.89 -2.44 21.90
CA LYS A 14 2.48 -2.11 21.60
C LYS A 14 2.33 -1.78 20.11
N GLY A 15 1.52 -2.56 19.40
CA GLY A 15 1.30 -2.43 17.96
C GLY A 15 0.62 -1.11 17.56
N PHE A 16 0.54 -0.86 16.25
CA PHE A 16 -0.11 0.33 15.70
C PHE A 16 -1.62 0.32 15.93
N LEU A 17 -2.22 1.50 16.07
CA LEU A 17 -3.67 1.71 16.07
C LEU A 17 -4.09 2.38 14.75
N ASN A 18 -5.29 2.05 14.26
CA ASN A 18 -5.90 2.76 13.15
C ASN A 18 -6.58 4.07 13.60
N THR A 19 -7.09 4.84 12.65
CA THR A 19 -7.77 6.13 12.90
C THR A 19 -9.02 6.04 13.78
N ALA A 20 -9.46 4.84 14.15
CA ALA A 20 -10.55 4.62 15.11
C ALA A 20 -10.08 4.05 16.46
N GLY A 21 -8.77 3.99 16.70
CA GLY A 21 -8.20 3.48 17.95
C GLY A 21 -8.12 1.94 18.04
N ASN A 22 -8.41 1.21 16.95
CA ASN A 22 -8.35 -0.25 16.97
C ASN A 22 -6.95 -0.76 16.61
N PRO A 23 -6.47 -1.86 17.22
CA PRO A 23 -5.20 -2.47 16.86
C PRO A 23 -5.13 -2.89 15.39
N VAL A 24 -4.05 -2.52 14.71
CA VAL A 24 -3.75 -2.95 13.35
C VAL A 24 -3.14 -4.35 13.39
N LYS A 25 -3.74 -5.28 12.63
CA LYS A 25 -3.28 -6.67 12.53
C LYS A 25 -2.59 -6.99 11.21
N ASP A 26 -2.75 -6.14 10.20
CA ASP A 26 -2.12 -6.36 8.89
C ASP A 26 -0.61 -6.06 8.97
N LYS A 27 0.18 -7.13 8.96
CA LYS A 27 1.65 -7.07 9.02
C LYS A 27 2.25 -6.38 7.79
N ASN A 28 1.62 -6.49 6.63
CA ASN A 28 2.09 -5.88 5.38
C ASN A 28 1.96 -4.36 5.46
N ALA A 29 0.80 -3.87 5.91
CA ALA A 29 0.59 -2.45 6.15
C ALA A 29 1.54 -1.91 7.22
N VAL A 30 1.79 -2.70 8.29
CA VAL A 30 2.73 -2.34 9.35
C VAL A 30 4.16 -2.20 8.81
N GLU A 31 4.66 -3.14 8.00
CA GLU A 31 6.00 -3.07 7.42
C GLU A 31 6.17 -1.80 6.56
N VAL A 32 5.18 -1.49 5.71
CA VAL A 32 5.20 -0.29 4.88
C VAL A 32 5.15 0.99 5.72
N ALA A 33 4.33 1.01 6.76
CA ALA A 33 4.23 2.15 7.66
C ALA A 33 5.54 2.41 8.39
N GLU A 34 6.19 1.37 8.91
CA GLU A 34 7.49 1.48 9.59
C GLU A 34 8.57 2.03 8.67
N TYR A 35 8.59 1.61 7.39
CA TYR A 35 9.49 2.19 6.40
C TYR A 35 9.28 3.70 6.23
N TYR A 36 8.05 4.15 6.01
CA TYR A 36 7.76 5.58 5.81
C TYR A 36 8.00 6.41 7.06
N LEU A 37 7.65 5.89 8.25
CA LEU A 37 7.96 6.52 9.54
C LEU A 37 9.48 6.63 9.75
N GLY A 38 10.26 5.62 9.34
CA GLY A 38 11.72 5.65 9.38
C GLY A 38 12.33 6.73 8.47
N MET A 39 11.61 7.14 7.43
CA MET A 39 11.97 8.27 6.55
C MET A 39 11.46 9.62 7.06
N GLY A 40 10.88 9.69 8.27
CA GLY A 40 10.31 10.91 8.83
C GLY A 40 9.00 11.35 8.19
N LYS A 41 8.28 10.44 7.50
CA LYS A 41 6.98 10.74 6.90
C LYS A 41 5.84 10.57 7.89
N TYR A 42 4.79 11.38 7.74
CA TYR A 42 3.55 11.16 8.45
C TYR A 42 2.78 9.97 7.87
N VAL A 43 2.37 9.04 8.74
CA VAL A 43 1.61 7.84 8.37
C VAL A 43 0.41 7.68 9.29
N ALA A 44 -0.76 7.42 8.71
CA ALA A 44 -1.96 7.02 9.42
C ALA A 44 -2.51 5.71 8.87
N PHE A 45 -2.88 4.76 9.74
CA PHE A 45 -3.59 3.55 9.34
C PHE A 45 -5.08 3.83 9.23
N LEU A 46 -5.68 3.57 8.07
CA LEU A 46 -7.09 3.88 7.86
C LEU A 46 -7.97 2.75 8.42
N LYS A 47 -9.07 3.14 9.07
CA LYS A 47 -10.09 2.20 9.52
C LYS A 47 -10.94 1.73 8.34
N GLU A 48 -11.15 0.42 8.20
CA GLU A 48 -12.27 -0.10 7.41
C GLU A 48 -13.59 0.42 7.98
N THR A 49 -14.52 0.82 7.12
CA THR A 49 -15.80 1.37 7.58
C THR A 49 -16.80 0.24 7.87
N PRO A 50 -17.79 0.46 8.77
CA PRO A 50 -18.79 -0.56 9.14
C PRO A 50 -19.67 -1.08 7.99
N ASN A 51 -19.68 -0.41 6.83
CA ASN A 51 -20.54 -0.74 5.68
C ASN A 51 -19.75 -1.41 4.54
N ASP A 52 -18.64 -2.10 4.81
CA ASP A 52 -17.79 -2.74 3.81
C ASP A 52 -17.18 -1.80 2.75
N HIS A 53 -17.19 -0.48 2.98
CA HIS A 53 -16.40 0.41 2.13
C HIS A 53 -14.93 0.18 2.45
N LYS A 54 -14.30 -0.66 1.62
CA LYS A 54 -12.87 -0.97 1.69
C LYS A 54 -12.08 0.31 1.46
N ARG A 55 -11.33 0.71 2.48
CA ARG A 55 -10.39 1.82 2.40
C ARG A 55 -8.99 1.27 2.13
N ALA A 56 -8.15 2.13 1.58
CA ALA A 56 -6.73 1.87 1.47
C ALA A 56 -6.16 1.62 2.86
N ASP A 57 -5.14 0.78 2.99
CA ASP A 57 -4.57 0.44 4.30
C ASP A 57 -4.01 1.66 5.05
N LEU A 58 -3.37 2.57 4.32
CA LEU A 58 -2.60 3.69 4.88
C LEU A 58 -2.95 5.02 4.22
N MET A 59 -2.59 6.10 4.91
CA MET A 59 -2.40 7.43 4.35
C MET A 59 -1.00 7.90 4.70
N VAL A 60 -0.22 8.27 3.69
CA VAL A 60 1.15 8.75 3.83
C VAL A 60 1.22 10.17 3.27
N GLU A 61 1.58 11.15 4.10
CA GLU A 61 1.62 12.57 3.70
C GLU A 61 0.31 13.04 3.01
N GLY A 62 -0.84 12.60 3.51
CA GLY A 62 -2.14 12.96 2.92
C GLY A 62 -2.54 12.21 1.65
N ALA A 63 -1.72 11.25 1.19
CA ALA A 63 -2.00 10.41 0.02
C ALA A 63 -2.39 8.97 0.45
N PRO A 64 -3.52 8.43 -0.04
CA PRO A 64 -3.88 7.02 0.15
C PRO A 64 -2.83 6.04 -0.38
N VAL A 65 -2.46 5.06 0.43
CA VAL A 65 -1.53 3.99 0.05
C VAL A 65 -2.16 2.65 0.37
N GLU A 66 -2.37 1.85 -0.67
CA GLU A 66 -2.92 0.50 -0.54
C GLU A 66 -1.80 -0.54 -0.61
N VAL A 67 -1.77 -1.46 0.34
CA VAL A 67 -0.72 -2.47 0.47
C VAL A 67 -1.30 -3.85 0.24
N LYS A 68 -0.75 -4.59 -0.72
CA LYS A 68 -1.15 -5.98 -0.96
C LYS A 68 0.03 -6.89 -1.17
N GLY A 69 -0.01 -8.06 -0.53
CA GLY A 69 0.94 -9.12 -0.83
C GLY A 69 0.75 -9.63 -2.26
N VAL A 70 1.84 -9.96 -2.92
CA VAL A 70 1.83 -10.64 -4.22
C VAL A 70 1.27 -12.06 -4.01
N GLU A 71 0.15 -12.35 -4.66
CA GLU A 71 -0.49 -13.66 -4.71
C GLU A 71 -0.04 -14.40 -5.99
N GLY A 72 0.45 -15.63 -5.84
CA GLY A 72 0.91 -16.47 -6.95
C GLY A 72 2.29 -16.10 -7.51
N ALA A 73 2.72 -16.84 -8.55
CA ALA A 73 4.02 -16.68 -9.21
C ALA A 73 3.91 -16.14 -10.64
N ASN A 74 2.71 -16.17 -11.23
CA ASN A 74 2.49 -15.84 -12.63
C ASN A 74 1.77 -14.51 -12.80
N SER A 75 2.01 -13.86 -13.93
CA SER A 75 1.47 -12.54 -14.26
C SER A 75 -0.05 -12.48 -14.22
N ASN A 76 -0.75 -13.54 -14.64
CA ASN A 76 -2.22 -13.56 -14.64
C ASN A 76 -2.79 -13.53 -13.21
N THR A 77 -2.21 -14.30 -12.28
CA THR A 77 -2.66 -14.30 -10.88
C THR A 77 -2.39 -12.95 -10.25
N ILE A 78 -1.19 -12.38 -10.43
CA ILE A 78 -0.82 -11.06 -9.90
C ILE A 78 -1.79 -9.98 -10.40
N CYS A 79 -2.16 -10.05 -11.68
CA CYS A 79 -3.12 -9.16 -12.33
C CYS A 79 -4.53 -9.28 -11.74
N THR A 80 -5.11 -10.48 -11.71
CA THR A 80 -6.53 -10.70 -11.37
C THR A 80 -6.80 -10.78 -9.87
N SER A 81 -5.75 -10.93 -9.04
CA SER A 81 -5.88 -10.98 -7.58
C SER A 81 -5.29 -9.72 -6.93
N SER A 82 -3.98 -9.68 -6.67
CA SER A 82 -3.33 -8.60 -5.91
C SER A 82 -3.64 -7.21 -6.48
N LEU A 83 -3.47 -7.02 -7.79
CA LEU A 83 -3.70 -5.72 -8.43
C LEU A 83 -5.19 -5.36 -8.49
N ALA A 84 -6.05 -6.27 -8.94
CA ALA A 84 -7.49 -6.01 -9.03
C ALA A 84 -8.10 -5.67 -7.65
N LYS A 85 -7.71 -6.40 -6.60
CA LYS A 85 -8.14 -6.13 -5.22
C LYS A 85 -7.63 -4.76 -4.77
N ALA A 86 -6.33 -4.47 -4.92
CA ALA A 86 -5.75 -3.20 -4.50
C ALA A 86 -6.40 -2.00 -5.20
N VAL A 87 -6.60 -2.09 -6.51
CA VAL A 87 -7.24 -1.03 -7.31
C VAL A 87 -8.66 -0.75 -6.83
N LYS A 88 -9.44 -1.79 -6.50
CA LYS A 88 -10.79 -1.62 -5.98
C LYS A 88 -10.80 -0.80 -4.68
N GLN A 89 -9.87 -1.08 -3.75
CA GLN A 89 -9.80 -0.39 -2.46
C GLN A 89 -9.31 1.05 -2.60
N ILE A 90 -8.24 1.27 -3.38
CA ILE A 90 -7.68 2.61 -3.54
C ILE A 90 -8.66 3.55 -4.24
N ARG A 91 -9.42 3.06 -5.23
CA ARG A 91 -10.42 3.87 -5.94
C ARG A 91 -11.62 4.18 -5.07
N ALA A 92 -12.12 3.23 -4.29
CA ALA A 92 -13.19 3.48 -3.31
C ALA A 92 -12.75 4.59 -2.33
N THR A 93 -11.52 4.49 -1.83
CA THR A 93 -10.92 5.51 -0.96
C THR A 93 -10.86 6.89 -1.60
N ILE A 94 -10.35 6.97 -2.83
CA ILE A 94 -10.24 8.22 -3.58
C ILE A 94 -11.63 8.80 -3.89
N SER A 95 -12.64 7.98 -4.19
CA SER A 95 -14.00 8.46 -4.49
C SER A 95 -14.71 9.08 -3.29
N GLU A 96 -14.38 8.65 -2.07
CA GLU A 96 -14.93 9.21 -0.83
C GLU A 96 -14.23 10.51 -0.38
N SER A 97 -13.16 10.91 -1.07
CA SER A 97 -12.12 11.76 -0.50
C SER A 97 -12.26 13.27 -0.68
N ARG A 98 -13.34 13.87 -0.18
CA ARG A 98 -13.32 15.34 0.02
C ARG A 98 -12.23 15.82 1.01
N TRP A 99 -11.52 14.89 1.66
CA TRP A 99 -10.57 15.15 2.76
C TRP A 99 -9.11 14.75 2.49
N TYR A 100 -8.78 14.13 1.34
CA TYR A 100 -7.39 13.74 1.05
C TYR A 100 -6.72 14.79 0.17
N ALA A 101 -5.83 15.58 0.78
CA ALA A 101 -5.19 16.73 0.15
C ALA A 101 -4.29 16.36 -1.05
N ASN A 102 -3.76 15.12 -1.07
CA ASN A 102 -2.75 14.70 -2.05
C ASN A 102 -3.14 13.39 -2.77
N LYS A 103 -4.42 13.24 -3.14
CA LYS A 103 -4.96 11.99 -3.74
C LYS A 103 -4.31 11.62 -5.08
N GLU A 104 -3.77 12.58 -5.82
CA GLU A 104 -2.97 12.38 -7.03
C GLU A 104 -1.63 11.67 -6.76
N ASN A 105 -1.19 11.66 -5.50
CA ASN A 105 -0.02 10.91 -5.03
C ASN A 105 -0.36 9.53 -4.47
N SER A 106 -1.62 9.10 -4.59
CA SER A 106 -2.03 7.77 -4.19
C SER A 106 -1.25 6.69 -4.93
N LYS A 107 -0.96 5.59 -4.25
CA LYS A 107 -0.22 4.47 -4.85
C LYS A 107 -0.63 3.12 -4.28
N ILE A 108 -0.36 2.09 -5.07
CA ILE A 108 -0.44 0.69 -4.67
C ILE A 108 0.97 0.19 -4.41
N ILE A 109 1.17 -0.52 -3.30
CA ILE A 109 2.40 -1.23 -2.98
C ILE A 109 2.11 -2.73 -3.00
N LEU A 110 2.75 -3.42 -3.94
CA LEU A 110 2.79 -4.87 -3.99
C LEU A 110 3.98 -5.37 -3.16
N LEU A 111 3.72 -5.97 -2.01
CA LEU A 111 4.75 -6.59 -1.18
C LEU A 111 5.07 -8.00 -1.66
N SER A 112 6.35 -8.27 -1.88
CA SER A 112 6.84 -9.58 -2.25
C SER A 112 6.48 -10.63 -1.20
N ARG A 113 6.04 -11.80 -1.69
CA ARG A 113 5.86 -13.00 -0.86
C ARG A 113 7.17 -13.74 -0.56
N HIS A 114 8.26 -13.32 -1.20
CA HIS A 114 9.53 -14.05 -1.19
C HIS A 114 10.33 -13.79 0.09
N LYS A 115 11.08 -14.81 0.53
CA LYS A 115 11.80 -14.75 1.82
C LYS A 115 13.11 -13.98 1.69
N THR A 116 13.66 -13.84 0.49
CA THR A 116 14.94 -13.18 0.23
C THR A 116 14.83 -12.09 -0.85
N ASP A 117 15.76 -11.14 -0.80
CA ASP A 117 15.85 -10.06 -1.79
C ASP A 117 16.13 -10.61 -3.20
N ALA A 118 16.91 -11.70 -3.30
CA ALA A 118 17.24 -12.33 -4.59
C ALA A 118 16.01 -12.95 -5.26
N GLU A 119 15.22 -13.72 -4.53
CA GLU A 119 13.95 -14.26 -5.04
C GLU A 119 12.98 -13.15 -5.43
N GLY A 120 12.91 -12.09 -4.62
CA GLY A 120 12.09 -10.93 -4.91
C GLY A 120 12.51 -10.22 -6.21
N LYS A 121 13.82 -10.07 -6.45
CA LYS A 121 14.37 -9.53 -7.70
C LYS A 121 14.02 -10.40 -8.91
N ASN A 122 14.14 -11.73 -8.77
CA ASN A 122 13.82 -12.66 -9.86
C ASN A 122 12.32 -12.65 -10.22
N ALA A 123 11.45 -12.25 -9.28
CA ALA A 123 10.01 -12.13 -9.52
C ALA A 123 9.60 -10.80 -10.21
N ILE A 124 10.52 -9.84 -10.39
CA ILE A 124 10.20 -8.52 -10.97
C ILE A 124 9.54 -8.66 -12.34
N ASP A 125 10.03 -9.53 -13.21
CA ASP A 125 9.51 -9.68 -14.56
C ASP A 125 8.07 -10.17 -14.57
N ALA A 126 7.75 -11.16 -13.73
CA ALA A 126 6.39 -11.67 -13.57
C ALA A 126 5.44 -10.58 -13.03
N VAL A 127 5.92 -9.76 -12.09
CA VAL A 127 5.15 -8.64 -11.52
C VAL A 127 4.94 -7.53 -12.55
N MET A 128 5.97 -7.17 -13.33
CA MET A 128 5.89 -6.22 -14.43
C MET A 128 4.93 -6.69 -15.52
N GLU A 129 4.97 -7.96 -15.90
CA GLU A 129 4.02 -8.53 -16.86
C GLU A 129 2.59 -8.57 -16.29
N GLY A 130 2.43 -8.80 -14.99
CA GLY A 130 1.14 -8.67 -14.30
C GLY A 130 0.59 -7.24 -14.33
N TYR A 131 1.45 -6.25 -14.11
CA TYR A 131 1.13 -4.82 -14.22
C TYR A 131 0.70 -4.45 -15.65
N LYS A 132 1.48 -4.85 -16.67
CA LYS A 132 1.13 -4.62 -18.08
C LYS A 132 -0.19 -5.31 -18.46
N ALA A 133 -0.42 -6.53 -17.97
CA ALA A 133 -1.68 -7.23 -18.18
C ALA A 133 -2.86 -6.50 -17.53
N ALA A 134 -2.69 -5.94 -16.33
CA ALA A 134 -3.71 -5.16 -15.67
C ALA A 134 -4.03 -3.85 -16.41
N LEU A 135 -3.04 -3.19 -17.03
CA LEU A 135 -3.26 -2.07 -17.94
C LEU A 135 -4.06 -2.49 -19.19
N ARG A 136 -3.64 -3.57 -19.87
CA ARG A 136 -4.33 -4.09 -21.08
C ARG A 136 -5.78 -4.48 -20.81
N LYS A 137 -6.07 -5.00 -19.62
CA LYS A 137 -7.42 -5.39 -19.18
C LYS A 137 -8.25 -4.22 -18.62
N GLY A 138 -7.71 -3.00 -18.58
CA GLY A 138 -8.40 -1.82 -18.03
C GLY A 138 -8.59 -1.84 -16.51
N ILE A 139 -7.94 -2.76 -15.80
CA ILE A 139 -7.94 -2.81 -14.33
C ILE A 139 -7.18 -1.60 -13.82
N LEU A 140 -5.92 -1.44 -14.26
CA LEU A 140 -5.12 -0.25 -14.00
C LEU A 140 -5.35 0.79 -15.10
N ARG A 141 -5.24 2.06 -14.72
CA ARG A 141 -5.12 3.20 -15.63
C ARG A 141 -3.63 3.56 -15.79
N PRO A 142 -3.23 4.20 -16.91
CA PRO A 142 -1.84 4.61 -17.13
C PRO A 142 -1.23 5.45 -16.00
N ASN A 143 -2.05 6.23 -15.29
CA ASN A 143 -1.61 7.10 -14.20
C ASN A 143 -1.62 6.43 -12.82
N ASP A 144 -2.05 5.16 -12.72
CA ASP A 144 -2.06 4.43 -11.45
C ASP A 144 -0.61 4.09 -11.04
N LYS A 145 -0.15 4.66 -9.91
CA LYS A 145 1.20 4.45 -9.39
C LYS A 145 1.28 3.12 -8.64
N VAL A 146 2.12 2.19 -9.12
CA VAL A 146 2.31 0.86 -8.51
C VAL A 146 3.79 0.58 -8.22
N GLU A 147 4.14 0.40 -6.95
CA GLU A 147 5.48 -0.01 -6.51
C GLU A 147 5.47 -1.51 -6.16
N TYR A 148 6.50 -2.24 -6.57
CA TYR A 148 6.77 -3.59 -6.08
C TYR A 148 7.92 -3.56 -5.08
N TRP A 149 7.69 -4.05 -3.87
CA TRP A 149 8.65 -4.01 -2.77
C TRP A 149 9.12 -5.42 -2.43
N PHE A 150 10.43 -5.66 -2.45
CA PHE A 150 11.04 -6.94 -2.14
C PHE A 150 12.02 -6.82 -0.96
N LYS A 151 11.45 -6.82 0.26
CA LYS A 151 12.12 -6.74 1.59
C LYS A 151 13.10 -5.58 1.81
N LYS A 152 13.19 -5.14 3.08
CA LYS A 152 14.16 -4.14 3.57
C LYS A 152 14.21 -2.82 2.77
N GLY A 153 13.07 -2.38 2.24
CA GLY A 153 12.98 -1.13 1.48
C GLY A 153 13.52 -1.20 0.03
N ASN A 154 13.97 -2.37 -0.43
CA ASN A 154 14.24 -2.56 -1.85
C ASN A 154 12.92 -2.55 -2.63
N LYS A 155 12.87 -1.76 -3.69
CA LYS A 155 11.64 -1.56 -4.46
C LYS A 155 11.91 -1.24 -5.92
N ARG A 156 10.91 -1.56 -6.74
CA ARG A 156 10.83 -1.24 -8.16
C ARG A 156 9.55 -0.47 -8.44
N ARG A 157 9.66 0.70 -9.05
CA ARG A 157 8.50 1.40 -9.63
C ARG A 157 8.11 0.69 -10.94
N LEU A 158 6.82 0.44 -11.12
CA LEU A 158 6.31 -0.27 -12.30
C LEU A 158 5.73 0.67 -13.37
N TRP A 159 5.51 1.93 -13.02
CA TRP A 159 5.05 2.98 -13.94
C TRP A 159 6.22 3.79 -14.48
N ASN A 160 5.99 4.48 -15.59
CA ASN A 160 6.90 5.42 -16.22
C ASN A 160 6.71 6.83 -15.66
#